data_AF-A0A967N742-F1
#
_entry.id   AF-A0A967N742-F1
#
_cell.length_a   1.000
_cell.length_b   1.000
_cell.length_c   1.000
_cell.angle_alpha   90.00
_cell.angle_beta   90.00
_cell.angle_gamma   90.00
#
_symmetry.space_group_name_H-M   'P 1'
#
loop_
_entity.id
_entity.type
_entity.pdbx_description
1 polymer ?
#
loop_
_entity_poly.entity_id
_entity_poly.type
_entity_poly.pdbx_seq_one_letter_code
_entity_poly.pdbx_strand_id
1 'polypeptide(L)'
;MTTIDDEGGGRGPTLSGTPAETRGSERTMTIDRRRASGVLLLAAAAPLLAGCGGDAEAGGAPEAQAEESYSRVINVEVRPVEATSFTERIRLTGTVHANQDVEVAAEESGRIEEILVEKGNPVRSGQPILRIDGALLRAEVEQARARARMAQDIWERRR
;
A
#
# COMPACT_ATOMS: atom_id res chain seq x y z
N MET A 1 2.41 41.13 21.81
CA MET A 1 1.54 40.04 22.34
C MET A 1 0.15 40.28 21.80
N THR A 2 -0.13 39.83 20.56
CA THR A 2 -1.48 39.75 20.00
C THR A 2 -1.54 38.53 19.11
N THR A 3 -2.41 37.61 19.51
CA THR A 3 -2.80 36.37 18.87
C THR A 3 -3.63 36.65 17.62
N ILE A 4 -3.42 35.88 16.55
CA ILE A 4 -4.34 35.83 15.41
C ILE A 4 -4.72 34.36 15.23
N ASP A 5 -5.95 34.06 15.66
CA ASP A 5 -6.76 32.92 15.26
C ASP A 5 -7.31 33.16 13.84
N ASP A 6 -7.16 32.19 12.93
CA ASP A 6 -8.05 31.98 11.78
C ASP A 6 -7.82 30.57 11.19
N GLU A 7 -8.62 29.57 11.60
CA GLU A 7 -8.71 28.29 10.90
C GLU A 7 -10.04 28.21 10.14
N GLY A 8 -10.03 28.75 8.92
CA GLY A 8 -11.08 28.57 7.92
C GLY A 8 -10.97 27.19 7.25
N GLY A 9 -11.96 26.34 7.51
CA GLY A 9 -12.08 25.01 6.93
C GLY A 9 -12.38 25.00 5.42
N GLY A 10 -11.65 24.16 4.68
CA GLY A 10 -11.92 23.83 3.28
C GLY A 10 -11.95 22.31 3.08
N ARG A 11 -13.15 21.75 2.90
CA ARG A 11 -13.39 20.34 2.57
C ARG A 11 -13.04 20.08 1.10
N GLY A 12 -12.03 19.26 0.83
CA GLY A 12 -11.74 18.74 -0.51
C GLY A 12 -12.69 17.60 -0.92
N PRO A 13 -12.97 17.41 -2.23
CA PRO A 13 -13.88 16.39 -2.72
C PRO A 13 -13.28 14.98 -2.66
N THR A 14 -14.07 14.04 -2.14
CA THR A 14 -13.80 12.60 -2.12
C THR A 14 -13.92 12.02 -3.53
N LEU A 15 -12.80 11.59 -4.13
CA LEU A 15 -12.80 10.75 -5.32
C LEU A 15 -13.02 9.30 -4.89
N SER A 16 -14.29 8.85 -4.87
CA SER A 16 -14.63 7.44 -4.76
C SER A 16 -14.40 6.76 -6.11
N GLY A 17 -13.20 6.22 -6.30
CA GLY A 17 -12.89 5.29 -7.38
C GLY A 17 -13.22 3.86 -6.94
N THR A 18 -14.19 3.25 -7.59
CA THR A 18 -14.51 1.82 -7.48
C THR A 18 -13.37 1.00 -8.12
N PRO A 19 -12.75 0.03 -7.42
CA PRO A 19 -11.84 -0.90 -8.08
C PRO A 19 -12.62 -1.99 -8.80
N ALA A 20 -12.22 -2.24 -10.03
CA ALA A 20 -12.67 -3.30 -10.89
C ALA A 20 -12.37 -4.69 -10.31
N GLU A 21 -13.38 -5.53 -10.42
CA GLU A 21 -13.42 -6.97 -10.19
C GLU A 21 -12.30 -7.69 -10.97
N THR A 22 -11.36 -8.33 -10.26
CA THR A 22 -10.41 -9.27 -10.87
C THR A 22 -10.70 -10.68 -10.37
N ARG A 23 -11.27 -11.44 -11.30
CA ARG A 23 -11.59 -12.87 -11.27
C ARG A 23 -10.30 -13.70 -11.18
N GLY A 24 -10.21 -14.65 -10.26
CA GLY A 24 -9.31 -15.79 -10.45
C GLY A 24 -8.86 -16.59 -9.22
N SER A 25 -9.18 -17.88 -9.30
CA SER A 25 -8.40 -19.02 -8.81
C SER A 25 -8.64 -19.50 -7.37
N GLU A 26 -9.75 -20.22 -7.23
CA GLU A 26 -9.95 -21.26 -6.22
C GLU A 26 -8.77 -22.27 -6.24
N ARG A 27 -8.16 -22.50 -5.07
CA ARG A 27 -7.30 -23.66 -4.84
C ARG A 27 -7.72 -24.30 -3.52
N THR A 28 -8.70 -25.18 -3.60
CA THR A 28 -9.08 -26.12 -2.56
C THR A 28 -8.01 -27.20 -2.45
N MET A 29 -7.32 -27.24 -1.31
CA MET A 29 -6.40 -28.32 -0.96
C MET A 29 -7.11 -29.26 0.03
N THR A 30 -7.69 -30.35 -0.48
CA THR A 30 -8.25 -31.43 0.33
C THR A 30 -7.14 -32.41 0.70
N ILE A 31 -6.86 -32.55 2.00
CA ILE A 31 -5.95 -33.58 2.53
C ILE A 31 -6.79 -34.79 2.92
N ASP A 32 -6.82 -35.77 2.03
CA ASP A 32 -7.29 -37.13 2.30
C ASP A 32 -6.08 -37.99 2.62
N ARG A 33 -5.99 -38.57 3.83
CA ARG A 33 -5.02 -39.65 4.06
C ARG A 33 -5.31 -40.58 5.25
N ARG A 34 -5.81 -41.76 4.85
CA ARG A 34 -5.43 -43.13 5.31
C ARG A 34 -6.06 -43.60 6.62
N ARG A 35 -7.19 -44.31 6.54
CA ARG A 35 -7.35 -45.77 6.26
C ARG A 35 -6.90 -46.69 7.39
N ALA A 36 -7.90 -47.07 8.15
CA ALA A 36 -7.98 -48.22 9.05
C ALA A 36 -7.73 -49.54 8.31
N SER A 37 -6.93 -50.41 8.93
CA SER A 37 -6.97 -51.88 8.76
C SER A 37 -5.99 -52.50 9.75
N GLY A 38 -6.53 -53.18 10.77
CA GLY A 38 -5.73 -53.85 11.80
C GLY A 38 -6.59 -54.59 12.83
N VAL A 39 -7.77 -55.04 12.44
CA VAL A 39 -8.57 -56.01 13.19
C VAL A 39 -8.47 -57.29 12.38
N LEU A 40 -7.95 -58.38 12.96
CA LEU A 40 -8.28 -59.79 12.68
C LEU A 40 -7.11 -60.75 13.02
N LEU A 41 -6.65 -60.88 14.28
CA LEU A 41 -5.64 -61.93 14.59
C LEU A 41 -5.50 -62.34 16.07
N LEU A 42 -6.60 -62.51 16.82
CA LEU A 42 -6.50 -63.01 18.21
C LEU A 42 -7.72 -63.84 18.67
N ALA A 43 -8.25 -64.71 17.81
CA ALA A 43 -9.40 -65.58 18.10
C ALA A 43 -9.10 -67.09 18.00
N ALA A 44 -7.99 -67.56 18.60
CA ALA A 44 -7.58 -68.96 18.48
C ALA A 44 -6.94 -69.60 19.75
N ALA A 45 -7.14 -69.05 20.95
CA ALA A 45 -6.52 -69.59 22.18
C ALA A 45 -7.51 -70.07 23.26
N ALA A 46 -8.73 -70.45 22.88
CA ALA A 46 -9.67 -71.20 23.72
C ALA A 46 -9.73 -72.64 23.17
N PRO A 47 -9.03 -73.65 23.75
CA PRO A 47 -9.41 -74.23 25.04
C PRO A 47 -8.26 -74.97 25.79
N LEU A 48 -7.69 -74.44 26.88
CA LEU A 48 -6.63 -75.13 27.65
C LEU A 48 -6.80 -75.09 29.18
N LEU A 49 -8.01 -74.82 29.69
CA LEU A 49 -8.25 -74.73 31.15
C LEU A 49 -9.29 -75.74 31.70
N ALA A 50 -9.53 -76.83 30.97
CA ALA A 50 -10.21 -78.00 31.54
C ALA A 50 -9.18 -78.87 32.29
N GLY A 51 -8.87 -78.50 33.54
CA GLY A 51 -8.04 -79.33 34.41
C GLY A 51 -7.52 -78.64 35.68
N CYS A 52 -8.33 -78.63 36.75
CA CYS A 52 -7.90 -79.05 38.08
C CYS A 52 -9.12 -79.10 39.02
N GLY A 53 -9.45 -80.30 39.51
CA GLY A 53 -10.31 -80.52 40.67
C GLY A 53 -9.44 -80.75 41.91
N GLY A 54 -9.89 -80.23 43.05
CA GLY A 54 -9.22 -80.37 44.34
C GLY A 54 -9.77 -79.39 45.35
N ASP A 55 -10.72 -79.84 46.16
CA ASP A 55 -11.32 -79.09 47.27
C ASP A 55 -10.28 -78.81 48.37
N ALA A 56 -10.01 -77.53 48.64
CA ALA A 56 -9.46 -77.04 49.91
C ALA A 56 -9.75 -75.54 50.06
N GLU A 57 -10.48 -75.21 51.12
CA GLU A 57 -10.98 -73.89 51.49
C GLU A 57 -9.90 -72.81 51.60
N ALA A 58 -10.19 -71.59 51.11
CA ALA A 58 -9.71 -70.34 51.71
C ALA A 58 -10.47 -69.13 51.17
N GLY A 59 -11.23 -68.47 52.04
CA GLY A 59 -11.39 -67.01 52.07
C GLY A 59 -12.17 -66.37 50.92
N GLY A 60 -13.35 -65.82 51.25
CA GLY A 60 -14.20 -65.06 50.33
C GLY A 60 -13.44 -64.01 49.53
N ALA A 61 -13.59 -64.08 48.21
CA ALA A 61 -13.31 -62.99 47.32
C ALA A 61 -14.46 -61.97 47.41
N PRO A 62 -14.19 -60.66 47.60
CA PRO A 62 -15.20 -59.66 47.33
C PRO A 62 -15.46 -59.66 45.82
N GLU A 63 -16.75 -59.60 45.46
CA GLU A 63 -17.23 -59.47 44.10
C GLU A 63 -16.51 -58.32 43.38
N ALA A 64 -15.95 -58.63 42.21
CA ALA A 64 -15.42 -57.64 41.28
C ALA A 64 -16.59 -56.75 40.82
N GLN A 65 -16.69 -55.58 41.44
CA GLN A 65 -17.64 -54.55 41.04
C GLN A 65 -17.27 -54.08 39.65
N ALA A 66 -18.23 -54.15 38.73
CA ALA A 66 -18.12 -53.62 37.39
C ALA A 66 -17.63 -52.17 37.46
N GLU A 67 -16.46 -51.90 36.88
CA GLU A 67 -15.99 -50.53 36.68
C GLU A 67 -16.95 -49.86 35.69
N GLU A 68 -17.90 -49.10 36.23
CA GLU A 68 -18.63 -48.10 35.47
C GLU A 68 -17.59 -47.10 34.93
N SER A 69 -17.26 -47.26 33.65
CA SER A 69 -16.47 -46.31 32.89
C SER A 69 -17.20 -44.96 32.85
N TYR A 70 -16.94 -44.10 33.83
CA TYR A 70 -17.33 -42.69 33.79
C TYR A 70 -16.54 -41.98 32.69
N SER A 71 -17.07 -41.98 31.47
CA SER A 71 -16.56 -41.12 30.41
C SER A 71 -16.86 -39.66 30.78
N ARG A 72 -15.83 -38.92 31.20
CA ARG A 72 -15.95 -37.49 31.48
C ARG A 72 -16.27 -36.76 30.18
N VAL A 73 -17.52 -36.35 30.02
CA VAL A 73 -17.95 -35.50 28.91
C VAL A 73 -17.56 -34.06 29.23
N ILE A 74 -16.59 -33.54 28.50
CA ILE A 74 -16.21 -32.13 28.57
C ILE A 74 -16.98 -31.42 27.45
N ASN A 75 -17.95 -30.59 27.83
CA ASN A 75 -18.69 -29.79 26.88
C ASN A 75 -17.77 -28.70 26.33
N VAL A 76 -17.63 -28.65 25.00
CA VAL A 76 -16.87 -27.63 24.29
C VAL A 76 -17.75 -26.92 23.30
N GLU A 77 -17.57 -25.61 23.18
CA GLU A 77 -18.21 -24.81 22.15
C GLU A 77 -17.32 -24.79 20.91
N VAL A 78 -17.92 -25.09 19.75
CA VAL A 78 -17.24 -25.03 18.46
C VAL A 78 -17.99 -24.09 17.53
N ARG A 79 -17.25 -23.40 16.66
CA ARG A 79 -17.81 -22.62 15.55
C ARG A 79 -17.19 -23.06 14.23
N PRO A 80 -17.98 -23.22 13.15
CA PRO A 80 -17.44 -23.47 11.83
C PRO A 80 -16.71 -22.24 11.30
N VAL A 81 -15.57 -22.47 10.64
CA VAL A 81 -14.78 -21.42 9.99
C VAL A 81 -15.15 -21.40 8.51
N GLU A 82 -15.59 -20.24 8.03
CA GLU A 82 -15.88 -20.00 6.61
C GLU A 82 -14.81 -19.08 6.02
N ALA A 83 -14.37 -19.39 4.80
CA ALA A 83 -13.44 -18.55 4.08
C ALA A 83 -14.15 -17.28 3.61
N THR A 84 -13.65 -16.12 4.03
CA THR A 84 -14.14 -14.81 3.57
C THR A 84 -13.01 -14.05 2.90
N SER A 85 -13.33 -13.18 1.94
CA SER A 85 -12.34 -12.33 1.30
C SER A 85 -11.83 -11.29 2.31
N PHE A 86 -10.53 -11.32 2.59
CA PHE A 86 -9.87 -10.33 3.41
C PHE A 86 -8.97 -9.45 2.53
N THR A 87 -9.13 -8.13 2.62
CA THR A 87 -8.24 -7.17 1.97
C THR A 87 -7.49 -6.40 3.05
N GLU A 88 -6.20 -6.65 3.14
CA GLU A 88 -5.30 -5.87 3.98
C GLU A 88 -5.13 -4.47 3.38
N ARG A 89 -5.36 -3.43 4.19
CA ARG A 89 -5.07 -2.04 3.81
C ARG A 89 -4.10 -1.43 4.80
N ILE A 90 -3.01 -0.89 4.28
CA ILE A 90 -2.07 -0.09 5.04
C ILE A 90 -2.37 1.38 4.76
N ARG A 91 -2.56 2.18 5.81
CA ARG A 91 -2.71 3.64 5.70
C ARG A 91 -1.36 4.28 5.96
N LEU A 92 -0.89 5.06 5.00
CA LEU A 92 0.35 5.81 5.09
C LEU A 92 0.01 7.30 5.09
N THR A 93 0.64 8.04 6.00
CA THR A 93 0.60 9.50 6.03
C THR A 93 1.89 10.03 5.45
N GLY A 94 1.80 11.02 4.56
CA GLY A 94 2.96 11.67 3.96
C GLY A 94 2.72 13.17 3.81
N THR A 95 3.81 13.91 3.68
CA THR A 95 3.79 15.35 3.40
C THR A 95 3.93 15.58 1.91
N VAL A 96 3.23 16.60 1.40
CA VAL A 96 3.36 17.04 0.00
C VAL A 96 4.46 18.09 -0.07
N HIS A 97 5.31 17.98 -1.07
CA HIS A 97 6.32 18.97 -1.39
C HIS A 97 6.07 19.53 -2.79
N ALA A 98 6.51 20.78 -3.03
CA ALA A 98 6.45 21.37 -4.35
C ALA A 98 7.26 20.50 -5.31
N ASN A 99 6.68 20.17 -6.47
CA ASN A 99 7.39 19.43 -7.51
C ASN A 99 8.57 20.23 -8.06
N GLN A 100 8.41 21.55 -8.15
CA GLN A 100 9.41 22.49 -8.63
C GLN A 100 9.30 23.80 -7.86
N ASP A 101 10.44 24.36 -7.48
CA ASP A 101 10.58 25.68 -6.91
C ASP A 101 11.69 26.40 -7.71
N VAL A 102 11.37 27.57 -8.26
CA VAL A 102 12.25 28.29 -9.19
C VAL A 102 12.25 29.76 -8.82
N GLU A 103 13.44 30.29 -8.57
CA GLU A 103 13.67 31.71 -8.40
C GLU A 103 13.93 32.35 -9.77
N VAL A 104 13.14 33.36 -10.12
CA VAL A 104 13.27 34.08 -11.39
C VAL A 104 14.02 35.39 -11.13
N ALA A 105 15.19 35.54 -11.75
CA ALA A 105 15.99 36.75 -11.70
C ALA A 105 16.11 37.39 -13.08
N ALA A 106 16.31 38.71 -13.11
CA ALA A 106 16.63 39.42 -14.34
C ALA A 106 18.09 39.12 -14.73
N GLU A 107 18.33 38.83 -16.00
CA GLU A 107 19.68 38.61 -16.54
C GLU A 107 20.51 39.90 -16.51
N GLU A 108 19.86 41.03 -16.80
CA GLU A 108 20.49 42.35 -16.84
C GLU A 108 19.85 43.28 -15.81
N SER A 109 20.67 44.09 -15.15
CA SER A 109 20.18 45.08 -14.19
C SER A 109 19.55 46.27 -14.91
N GLY A 110 18.37 46.70 -14.47
CA GLY A 110 17.72 47.88 -15.01
C GLY A 110 16.54 48.34 -14.17
N ARG A 111 15.93 49.46 -14.55
CA ARG A 111 14.74 49.98 -13.89
C ARG A 111 13.50 49.20 -14.34
N ILE A 112 12.66 48.80 -13.39
CA ILE A 112 11.36 48.19 -13.68
C ILE A 112 10.45 49.23 -14.35
N GLU A 113 9.94 48.92 -15.54
CA GLU A 113 8.91 49.73 -16.21
C GLU A 113 7.51 49.36 -15.77
N GLU A 114 7.23 48.04 -15.72
CA GLU A 114 5.91 47.51 -15.40
C GLU A 114 6.01 46.11 -14.79
N ILE A 115 5.07 45.79 -13.89
CA ILE A 115 4.82 44.46 -13.37
C ILE A 115 3.55 43.95 -14.08
N LEU A 116 3.62 42.79 -14.71
CA LEU A 116 2.56 42.27 -15.58
C LEU A 116 1.69 41.20 -14.92
N VAL A 117 2.11 40.71 -13.75
CA VAL A 117 1.40 39.66 -13.01
C VAL A 117 1.35 39.97 -11.53
N GLU A 118 0.31 39.49 -10.86
CA GLU A 118 0.13 39.64 -9.42
C GLU A 118 0.54 38.37 -8.67
N LYS A 119 0.81 38.51 -7.37
CA LYS A 119 1.18 37.41 -6.50
C LYS A 119 0.06 36.37 -6.45
N GLY A 120 0.40 35.11 -6.71
CA GLY A 120 -0.54 33.98 -6.69
C GLY A 120 -1.17 33.66 -8.05
N ASN A 121 -0.93 34.49 -9.08
CA ASN A 121 -1.42 34.19 -10.41
C ASN A 121 -0.66 33.01 -11.03
N PRO A 122 -1.36 32.05 -11.67
CA PRO A 122 -0.71 31.01 -12.44
C PRO A 122 -0.08 31.61 -13.70
N VAL A 123 1.19 31.28 -13.96
CA VAL A 123 1.94 31.72 -15.14
C VAL A 123 2.36 30.53 -15.98
N ARG A 124 2.45 30.73 -17.30
CA ARG A 124 2.94 29.71 -18.24
C ARG A 124 4.39 29.97 -18.62
N SER A 125 5.08 28.94 -19.10
CA SER A 125 6.43 29.10 -19.65
C SER A 125 6.44 30.14 -20.78
N GLY A 126 7.42 31.04 -20.74
CA GLY A 126 7.57 32.14 -21.70
C GLY A 126 6.61 33.32 -21.50
N GLN A 127 5.72 33.28 -20.51
CA GLN A 127 4.85 34.41 -20.19
C GLN A 127 5.66 35.54 -19.53
N PRO A 128 5.59 36.78 -20.04
CA PRO A 128 6.22 37.93 -19.39
C PRO A 128 5.60 38.21 -18.01
N ILE A 129 6.45 38.35 -17.00
CA ILE A 129 6.09 38.62 -15.59
C ILE A 129 6.35 40.09 -15.24
N LEU A 130 7.38 40.68 -15.83
CA LEU A 130 7.90 42.01 -15.56
C LEU A 130 8.56 42.54 -16.84
N ARG A 131 8.56 43.87 -17.04
CA ARG A 131 9.36 44.53 -18.07
C ARG A 131 10.38 45.48 -17.44
N ILE A 132 11.61 45.43 -17.94
CA ILE A 132 12.72 46.29 -17.54
C ILE A 132 13.02 47.26 -18.67
N ASP A 133 13.37 48.50 -18.33
CA ASP A 133 13.77 49.52 -19.30
C ASP A 133 15.10 49.16 -19.94
N GLY A 134 15.02 48.74 -21.21
CA GLY A 134 16.16 48.36 -22.05
C GLY A 134 16.52 49.41 -23.10
N ALA A 135 16.24 50.71 -22.88
CA ALA A 135 16.54 51.74 -23.89
C ALA A 135 18.00 51.75 -24.35
N LEU A 136 18.96 51.59 -23.41
CA LEU A 136 20.38 51.53 -23.72
C LEU A 136 20.73 50.29 -24.56
N LEU A 137 20.30 49.10 -24.12
CA LEU A 137 20.54 47.85 -24.84
C LEU A 137 19.95 47.89 -26.25
N ARG A 138 18.76 48.48 -26.42
CA ARG A 138 18.16 48.67 -27.75
C ARG A 138 19.01 49.58 -28.64
N ALA A 139 19.54 50.67 -28.10
CA ALA A 139 20.41 51.57 -28.85
C ALA A 139 21.72 50.87 -29.28
N GLU A 140 22.31 50.06 -28.40
CA GLU A 140 23.50 49.26 -28.71
C GLU A 140 23.24 48.22 -29.80
N VAL A 141 22.09 47.52 -29.72
CA VAL A 141 21.65 46.58 -30.76
C VAL A 141 21.48 47.28 -32.11
N GLU A 142 20.84 48.46 -32.13
CA GLU A 142 20.69 49.23 -33.38
C GLU A 142 22.02 49.71 -33.95
N GLN A 143 22.94 50.15 -33.09
CA GLN A 143 24.29 50.51 -33.51
C GLN A 143 25.04 49.31 -34.10
N ALA A 144 24.97 48.15 -33.46
CA ALA A 144 25.59 46.92 -33.93
C ALA A 144 24.99 46.46 -35.27
N ARG A 145 23.66 46.53 -35.42
CA ARG A 145 22.96 46.24 -36.68
C ARG A 145 23.36 47.19 -37.80
N ALA A 146 23.51 48.48 -37.52
CA ALA A 146 23.97 49.45 -38.52
C ALA A 146 25.40 49.16 -38.99
N ARG A 147 26.31 48.83 -38.05
CA ARG A 147 27.67 48.41 -38.38
C ARG A 147 27.69 47.12 -39.20
N ALA A 148 26.85 46.14 -38.86
CA ALA A 148 26.73 44.90 -39.59
C ALA A 148 26.23 45.13 -41.03
N ARG A 149 25.21 45.97 -41.22
CA ARG A 149 24.72 46.37 -42.56
C ARG A 149 25.80 47.05 -43.39
N MET A 150 26.52 48.02 -42.82
CA MET A 150 27.61 48.70 -43.52
C MET A 150 28.72 47.73 -43.94
N ALA A 151 29.07 46.76 -43.09
CA ALA A 151 30.07 45.74 -43.42
C ALA A 151 29.59 44.80 -44.54
N GLN A 152 28.31 44.41 -44.52
CA GLN A 152 27.68 43.63 -45.58
C GLN A 152 27.72 44.38 -46.91
N ASP A 153 27.30 45.64 -46.94
CA ASP A 153 27.33 46.49 -48.14
C ASP A 153 28.76 46.60 -48.72
N ILE A 154 29.77 46.74 -47.85
CA ILE A 154 31.18 46.80 -48.28
C ILE A 154 31.63 45.46 -48.85
N TRP A 155 31.22 44.34 -48.26
CA TRP A 155 31.57 43.00 -48.75
C TRP A 155 30.92 42.70 -50.10
N GLU A 156 29.63 43.01 -50.25
CA GLU A 156 28.90 42.82 -51.51
C GLU A 156 29.52 43.63 -52.65
N ARG A 157 29.99 44.85 -52.38
CA ARG A 157 30.69 45.68 -53.37
C ARG A 157 32.08 45.14 -53.76
N ARG A 158 32.71 44.32 -52.92
CA ARG A 158 34.06 43.77 -53.15
C ARG A 158 34.04 42.42 -53.86
N ARG A 159 32.87 41.78 -53.93
CA ARG A 159 32.68 40.49 -54.58
C ARG A 159 32.31 40.67 -56.05
#